data_AF-A0AA51D9A1-F1
#
_entry.id   AF-A0AA51D9A1-F1
#
_cell.length_a   1.000
_cell.length_b   1.000
_cell.length_c   1.000
_cell.angle_alpha   90.00
_cell.angle_beta   90.00
_cell.angle_gamma   90.00
#
_symmetry.space_group_name_H-M   'P 1'
#
loop_
_entity.id
_entity.type
_entity.pdbx_description
1 polymer ?
#
loop_
_entity_poly.entity_id
_entity_poly.type
_entity_poly.pdbx_seq_one_letter_code
_entity_poly.pdbx_strand_id
1 'polypeptide(L)'
;MKVVKFALQKIVACILYIWSYLGVLFSFTDDSNYGTVEYRNKFKDDIKEPRISLINLMLGNISIFILTYSFKLKKFKLVTKKSLDKMELFNPSSDYINDIVNRYEQHLITEVSELDIEYEKESLCYRINNEESRIEKSNEKVNLYATIILTVVPILLAFVDLKYFFALNICGKIIVCLIIYSITNAILYILQVVKIQSIDKSSFSELRKSANHKIELNKQYHYDWQYLKRKADLFVSYVKNLQNWIVASLLLSCLLVLNVSNVDYMSLNNNEVISQQVINVFTDDINNPYSISAIKISELKLKIQKNEVRRLVVISSNDKCETDIAKEFEERYKNLTIKYFYDETLKSNEVKIIEEE
;
A
#
# COMPACT_ATOMS: atom_id res chain seq x y z
N MET A 1 -41.47 -4.16 -12.08
CA MET A 1 -41.27 -4.06 -10.61
C MET A 1 -40.12 -4.93 -10.06
N LYS A 2 -40.02 -6.24 -10.39
CA LYS A 2 -38.90 -7.11 -9.94
C LYS A 2 -37.51 -6.66 -10.44
N VAL A 3 -37.41 -6.22 -11.70
CA VAL A 3 -36.16 -5.74 -12.31
C VAL A 3 -35.62 -4.48 -11.63
N VAL A 4 -36.50 -3.51 -11.33
CA VAL A 4 -36.13 -2.28 -10.61
C VAL A 4 -35.67 -2.59 -9.19
N LYS A 5 -36.35 -3.51 -8.49
CA LYS A 5 -35.94 -3.95 -7.14
C LYS A 5 -34.58 -4.65 -7.15
N PHE A 6 -34.31 -5.44 -8.19
CA PHE A 6 -33.02 -6.12 -8.38
C PHE A 6 -31.88 -5.15 -8.71
N ALA A 7 -32.12 -4.17 -9.58
CA ALA A 7 -31.15 -3.12 -9.89
C ALA A 7 -30.85 -2.24 -8.66
N LEU A 8 -31.88 -1.85 -7.90
CA LEU A 8 -31.73 -1.08 -6.66
C LEU A 8 -30.90 -1.85 -5.62
N GLN A 9 -31.14 -3.15 -5.47
CA GLN A 9 -30.36 -4.01 -4.58
C GLN A 9 -28.88 -4.08 -4.98
N LYS A 10 -28.56 -4.13 -6.28
CA LYS A 10 -27.18 -4.10 -6.77
C LYS A 10 -26.48 -2.77 -6.49
N ILE A 11 -27.18 -1.66 -6.70
CA ILE A 11 -26.63 -0.32 -6.42
C ILE A 11 -26.34 -0.18 -4.94
N VAL A 12 -27.27 -0.57 -4.07
CA VAL A 12 -27.08 -0.55 -2.61
C VAL A 12 -25.92 -1.45 -2.19
N ALA A 13 -25.82 -2.66 -2.76
CA ALA A 13 -24.70 -3.56 -2.50
C ALA A 13 -23.36 -2.97 -2.94
N CYS A 14 -23.32 -2.28 -4.08
CA CYS A 14 -22.11 -1.62 -4.57
C CYS A 14 -21.69 -0.45 -3.68
N ILE A 15 -22.64 0.40 -3.27
CA ILE A 15 -22.38 1.51 -2.34
C ILE A 15 -21.83 0.99 -1.02
N LEU A 16 -22.44 -0.06 -0.45
CA LEU A 16 -22.00 -0.62 0.83
C LEU A 16 -20.68 -1.39 0.73
N TYR A 17 -20.42 -2.02 -0.41
CA TYR A 17 -19.12 -2.58 -0.74
C TYR A 17 -18.06 -1.48 -0.71
N ILE A 18 -18.22 -0.39 -1.47
CA ILE A 18 -17.30 0.74 -1.49
C ILE A 18 -17.15 1.35 -0.08
N TRP A 19 -18.24 1.47 0.66
CA TRP A 19 -18.26 1.98 2.04
C TRP A 19 -17.47 1.08 3.01
N SER A 20 -17.40 -0.23 2.77
CA SER A 20 -16.55 -1.13 3.56
C SER A 20 -15.05 -0.92 3.32
N TYR A 21 -14.67 -0.45 2.12
CA TYR A 21 -13.28 -0.19 1.73
C TYR A 21 -12.80 1.25 1.98
N LEU A 22 -13.68 2.18 2.34
CA LEU A 22 -13.33 3.54 2.82
C LEU A 22 -12.64 3.52 4.22
N GLY A 23 -12.04 2.38 4.56
CA GLY A 23 -11.95 1.74 5.87
C GLY A 23 -11.03 2.36 6.91
N VAL A 24 -10.88 3.68 6.95
CA VAL A 24 -10.29 4.39 8.11
C VAL A 24 -11.34 5.21 8.83
N LEU A 25 -12.30 5.83 8.11
CA LEU A 25 -13.33 6.70 8.69
C LEU A 25 -14.72 6.27 8.21
N PHE A 26 -15.64 6.09 9.16
CA PHE A 26 -17.00 5.61 8.97
C PHE A 26 -17.07 4.37 8.09
N SER A 27 -16.80 3.19 8.65
CA SER A 27 -16.86 1.93 7.90
C SER A 27 -18.11 1.12 8.23
N PHE A 28 -18.72 0.56 7.18
CA PHE A 28 -19.73 -0.50 7.29
C PHE A 28 -19.06 -1.85 7.01
N THR A 29 -19.12 -2.77 7.95
CA THR A 29 -18.31 -4.00 7.92
C THR A 29 -19.14 -5.23 8.30
N ASP A 30 -18.80 -6.40 7.79
CA ASP A 30 -19.38 -7.68 8.24
C ASP A 30 -18.37 -8.47 9.09
N ASP A 31 -18.68 -8.62 10.38
CA ASP A 31 -17.85 -9.36 11.32
C ASP A 31 -17.69 -10.84 10.94
N SER A 32 -18.64 -11.44 10.20
CA SER A 32 -18.55 -12.84 9.77
C SER A 32 -17.49 -13.07 8.69
N ASN A 33 -17.15 -12.02 7.96
CA ASN A 33 -16.16 -12.03 6.89
C ASN A 33 -15.01 -11.06 7.17
N TYR A 34 -14.59 -11.04 8.44
CA TYR A 34 -13.44 -10.27 8.93
C TYR A 34 -13.46 -8.79 8.54
N GLY A 35 -14.65 -8.19 8.63
CA GLY A 35 -14.86 -6.77 8.36
C GLY A 35 -14.96 -6.40 6.88
N THR A 36 -14.94 -7.38 5.96
CA THR A 36 -15.11 -7.15 4.52
C THR A 36 -16.51 -7.54 4.07
N VAL A 37 -17.14 -6.71 3.23
CA VAL A 37 -18.42 -7.02 2.61
C VAL A 37 -18.15 -7.65 1.25
N GLU A 38 -18.72 -8.82 0.95
CA GLU A 38 -18.62 -9.40 -0.39
C GLU A 38 -19.66 -8.78 -1.33
N TYR A 39 -19.23 -8.44 -2.54
CA TYR A 39 -20.14 -8.06 -3.61
C TYR A 39 -20.71 -9.32 -4.28
N ARG A 40 -21.89 -9.77 -3.83
CA ARG A 40 -22.66 -10.83 -4.49
C ARG A 40 -24.12 -10.43 -4.71
N ASN A 41 -24.78 -11.15 -5.62
CA ASN A 41 -26.14 -10.84 -6.11
C ASN A 41 -27.24 -10.91 -5.02
N LYS A 42 -26.96 -11.33 -3.78
CA LYS A 42 -27.95 -11.50 -2.71
C LYS A 42 -27.55 -10.85 -1.39
N PHE A 43 -27.66 -9.53 -1.34
CA PHE A 43 -27.35 -8.68 -0.19
C PHE A 43 -27.89 -9.14 1.18
N LYS A 44 -29.08 -9.77 1.23
CA LYS A 44 -29.72 -10.21 2.50
C LYS A 44 -29.18 -11.53 3.07
N ASP A 45 -28.63 -12.39 2.21
CA ASP A 45 -28.16 -13.72 2.64
C ASP A 45 -26.66 -13.69 3.00
N ASP A 46 -25.94 -12.70 2.45
CA ASP A 46 -24.47 -12.63 2.54
C ASP A 46 -23.98 -11.86 3.76
N ILE A 47 -24.72 -10.86 4.27
CA ILE A 47 -24.33 -10.09 5.46
C ILE A 47 -24.93 -10.73 6.71
N LYS A 48 -24.08 -11.45 7.47
CA LYS A 48 -24.53 -12.15 8.68
C LYS A 48 -24.37 -11.32 9.93
N GLU A 49 -23.28 -10.56 10.03
CA GLU A 49 -22.92 -9.82 11.25
C GLU A 49 -22.55 -8.37 10.97
N PRO A 50 -23.52 -7.52 10.55
CA PRO A 50 -23.21 -6.14 10.23
C PRO A 50 -22.76 -5.36 11.45
N ARG A 51 -21.79 -4.47 11.21
CA ARG A 51 -21.22 -3.53 12.17
C ARG A 51 -21.00 -2.18 11.47
N ILE A 52 -21.24 -1.11 12.21
CA ILE A 52 -20.79 0.23 11.85
C ILE A 52 -19.75 0.67 12.87
N SER A 53 -18.71 1.36 12.41
CA SER A 53 -17.70 1.97 13.27
C SER A 53 -17.26 3.32 12.73
N LEU A 54 -16.97 4.26 13.63
CA LEU A 54 -16.44 5.56 13.24
C LEU A 54 -15.02 5.43 12.70
N ILE A 55 -14.19 4.63 13.36
CA ILE A 55 -12.80 4.41 12.94
C ILE A 55 -12.55 2.91 12.92
N ASN A 56 -11.96 2.43 11.84
CA ASN A 56 -11.49 1.06 11.71
C ASN A 56 -9.98 1.09 11.45
N LEU A 57 -9.21 0.47 12.34
CA LEU A 57 -7.76 0.33 12.19
C LEU A 57 -7.44 -1.15 11.99
N MET A 58 -6.99 -1.47 10.79
CA MET A 58 -6.42 -2.78 10.49
C MET A 58 -4.93 -2.78 10.85
N LEU A 59 -4.51 -3.79 11.60
CA LEU A 59 -3.14 -4.02 12.09
C LEU A 59 -2.77 -5.49 11.84
N GLY A 60 -2.59 -5.82 10.58
CA GLY A 60 -2.51 -7.17 10.05
C GLY A 60 -3.80 -7.93 10.34
N ASN A 61 -3.67 -9.03 11.08
CA ASN A 61 -4.70 -9.96 11.52
C ASN A 61 -5.55 -9.44 12.68
N ILE A 62 -5.26 -8.25 13.20
CA ILE A 62 -6.07 -7.57 14.22
C ILE A 62 -6.80 -6.39 13.58
N SER A 63 -8.11 -6.34 13.79
CA SER A 63 -8.95 -5.19 13.46
C SER A 63 -9.42 -4.53 14.75
N ILE A 64 -9.19 -3.22 14.87
CA ILE A 64 -9.63 -2.40 16.00
C ILE A 64 -10.70 -1.44 15.51
N PHE A 65 -11.91 -1.64 16.02
CA PHE A 65 -13.06 -0.79 15.75
C PHE A 65 -13.27 0.18 16.91
N ILE A 66 -13.29 1.48 16.62
CA ILE A 66 -13.54 2.55 17.59
C ILE A 66 -14.91 3.16 17.31
N LEU A 67 -15.66 3.46 18.39
CA LEU A 67 -17.03 3.95 18.38
C LEU A 67 -17.91 3.11 17.45
N THR A 68 -18.18 1.88 17.90
CA THR A 68 -18.79 0.85 17.06
C THR A 68 -20.15 0.38 17.60
N TYR A 69 -21.04 0.06 16.68
CA TYR A 69 -22.32 -0.57 16.95
C TYR A 69 -22.42 -1.90 16.21
N SER A 70 -22.64 -2.99 16.95
CA SER A 70 -22.91 -4.32 16.38
C SER A 70 -24.41 -4.53 16.28
N PHE A 71 -24.92 -4.79 15.07
CA PHE A 71 -26.34 -5.06 14.84
C PHE A 71 -26.76 -6.43 15.38
N LYS A 72 -25.88 -7.44 15.33
CA LYS A 72 -26.15 -8.77 15.90
C LYS A 72 -26.33 -8.72 17.41
N LEU A 73 -25.43 -8.02 18.11
CA LEU A 73 -25.46 -7.90 19.56
C LEU A 73 -26.36 -6.76 20.06
N LYS A 74 -26.87 -5.91 19.15
CA LYS A 74 -27.64 -4.69 19.44
C LYS A 74 -26.98 -3.82 20.53
N LYS A 75 -25.65 -3.71 20.47
CA LYS A 75 -24.85 -3.07 21.52
C LYS A 75 -23.82 -2.13 20.95
N PHE A 76 -23.77 -0.94 21.53
CA PHE A 76 -22.71 0.03 21.31
C PHE A 76 -21.49 -0.31 22.16
N LYS A 77 -20.30 -0.16 21.59
CA LYS A 77 -19.02 -0.30 22.28
C LYS A 77 -18.06 0.79 21.83
N LEU A 78 -17.30 1.34 22.77
CA LEU A 78 -16.27 2.33 22.49
C LEU A 78 -15.11 1.75 21.70
N VAL A 79 -14.66 0.55 22.06
CA VAL A 79 -13.57 -0.15 21.37
C VAL A 79 -13.91 -1.63 21.26
N THR A 80 -13.73 -2.21 20.08
CA THR A 80 -13.82 -3.66 19.86
C THR A 80 -12.60 -4.14 19.09
N LYS A 81 -11.96 -5.19 19.58
CA LYS A 81 -10.84 -5.86 18.92
C LYS A 81 -11.32 -7.19 18.34
N LYS A 82 -11.00 -7.45 17.08
CA LYS A 82 -11.22 -8.75 16.41
C LYS A 82 -9.91 -9.24 15.83
N SER A 83 -9.70 -10.56 15.89
CA SER A 83 -8.50 -11.22 15.39
C SER A 83 -8.93 -12.28 14.38
N LEU A 84 -8.29 -12.32 13.21
CA LEU A 84 -8.66 -13.22 12.12
C LEU A 84 -8.48 -14.68 12.55
N ASP A 85 -7.34 -14.99 13.13
CA ASP A 85 -6.97 -16.30 13.69
C ASP A 85 -7.89 -16.79 14.82
N LYS A 86 -8.64 -15.89 15.46
CA LYS A 86 -9.56 -16.23 16.56
C LYS A 86 -11.02 -16.32 16.15
N MET A 87 -11.34 -16.19 14.87
CA MET A 87 -12.71 -16.38 14.41
C MET A 87 -13.08 -17.86 14.53
N GLU A 88 -14.30 -18.15 14.98
CA GLU A 88 -14.81 -19.53 15.16
C GLU A 88 -14.68 -20.39 13.89
N LEU A 89 -14.72 -19.75 12.71
CA LEU A 89 -14.49 -20.41 11.43
C LEU A 89 -13.11 -21.11 11.36
N PHE A 90 -12.07 -20.46 11.89
CA PHE A 90 -10.69 -20.92 11.80
C PHE A 90 -10.20 -21.58 13.08
N ASN A 91 -10.70 -21.14 14.24
CA ASN A 91 -10.35 -21.68 15.55
C ASN A 91 -11.63 -22.04 16.33
N PRO A 92 -12.29 -23.16 15.97
CA PRO A 92 -13.46 -23.63 16.68
C PRO A 92 -13.08 -24.16 18.08
N SER A 93 -14.05 -24.19 18.98
CA SER A 93 -13.89 -24.86 20.28
C SER A 93 -13.58 -26.35 20.08
N SER A 94 -12.76 -26.91 20.97
CA SER A 94 -12.47 -28.35 21.04
C SER A 94 -13.73 -29.21 21.01
N ASP A 95 -14.76 -28.80 21.76
CA ASP A 95 -16.02 -29.54 21.88
C ASP A 95 -16.74 -29.68 20.54
N TYR A 96 -16.72 -28.62 19.73
CA TYR A 96 -17.31 -28.65 18.38
C TYR A 96 -16.58 -29.61 17.44
N ILE A 97 -15.25 -29.69 17.53
CA ILE A 97 -14.48 -30.65 16.73
C ILE A 97 -14.72 -32.07 17.23
N ASN A 98 -14.70 -32.27 18.55
CA ASN A 98 -14.98 -33.56 19.16
C ASN A 98 -16.37 -34.07 18.79
N ASP A 99 -17.39 -33.22 18.77
CA ASP A 99 -18.73 -33.59 18.32
C ASP A 99 -18.77 -34.03 16.85
N ILE A 100 -18.04 -33.34 15.97
CA ILE A 100 -17.91 -33.72 14.56
C ILE A 100 -17.23 -35.10 14.43
N VAL A 101 -16.17 -35.30 15.21
CA VAL A 101 -15.37 -36.53 15.17
C VAL A 101 -16.13 -37.70 15.79
N ASN A 102 -16.86 -37.49 16.87
CA ASN A 102 -17.71 -38.49 17.50
C ASN A 102 -18.87 -38.91 16.58
N ARG A 103 -19.49 -37.98 15.85
CA ARG A 103 -20.49 -38.33 14.83
C ARG A 103 -19.90 -39.17 13.71
N TYR A 104 -18.66 -38.88 13.30
CA TYR A 104 -17.97 -39.67 12.30
C TYR A 104 -17.61 -41.08 12.81
N GLU A 105 -17.16 -41.19 14.06
CA GLU A 105 -16.92 -42.48 14.70
C GLU A 105 -18.19 -43.33 14.76
N GLN A 106 -19.34 -42.74 15.11
CA GLN A 106 -20.63 -43.45 15.09
C GLN A 106 -20.97 -43.96 13.68
N HIS A 107 -20.81 -43.10 12.67
CA HIS A 107 -21.00 -43.50 11.26
C HIS A 107 -20.14 -44.71 10.88
N LEU A 108 -18.84 -44.71 11.23
CA LEU A 108 -17.95 -45.85 10.97
C LEU A 108 -18.40 -47.15 11.66
N ILE A 109 -19.00 -47.05 12.85
CA ILE A 109 -19.46 -48.21 13.62
C ILE A 109 -20.80 -48.74 13.10
N THR A 110 -21.72 -47.87 12.70
CA THR A 110 -23.12 -48.25 12.45
C THR A 110 -23.48 -48.41 10.99
N GLU A 111 -22.77 -47.73 10.08
CA GLU A 111 -23.22 -47.54 8.69
C GLU A 111 -22.24 -48.04 7.63
N VAL A 112 -20.97 -48.28 7.99
CA VAL A 112 -19.89 -48.51 7.01
C VAL A 112 -19.35 -49.95 7.10
N SER A 113 -19.17 -50.60 5.95
CA SER A 113 -18.57 -51.93 5.88
C SER A 113 -17.05 -51.88 6.09
N GLU A 114 -16.42 -52.98 6.51
CA GLU A 114 -14.96 -52.98 6.72
C GLU A 114 -14.14 -52.62 5.47
N LEU A 115 -14.62 -52.96 4.27
CA LEU A 115 -13.96 -52.57 3.01
C LEU A 115 -14.10 -51.06 2.77
N ASP A 116 -15.29 -50.50 3.01
CA ASP A 116 -15.56 -49.07 2.83
C ASP A 116 -14.77 -48.19 3.81
N ILE A 117 -14.46 -48.70 5.00
CA ILE A 117 -13.59 -48.00 5.97
C ILE A 117 -12.19 -47.74 5.40
N GLU A 118 -11.62 -48.63 4.58
CA GLU A 118 -10.32 -48.35 3.93
C GLU A 118 -10.45 -47.34 2.78
N TYR A 119 -11.56 -47.38 2.01
CA TYR A 119 -11.81 -46.38 0.97
C TYR A 119 -11.99 -44.97 1.56
N GLU A 120 -12.69 -44.86 2.68
CA GLU A 120 -12.83 -43.58 3.38
C GLU A 120 -11.49 -43.08 3.92
N LYS A 121 -10.67 -43.98 4.48
CA LYS A 121 -9.31 -43.64 4.92
C LYS A 121 -8.46 -43.08 3.78
N GLU A 122 -8.47 -43.74 2.62
CA GLU A 122 -7.73 -43.29 1.44
C GLU A 122 -8.20 -41.91 0.98
N SER A 123 -9.53 -41.69 0.98
CA SER A 123 -10.14 -40.38 0.70
C SER A 123 -9.70 -39.31 1.70
N LEU A 124 -9.64 -39.63 3.00
CA LEU A 124 -9.14 -38.71 4.03
C LEU A 124 -7.67 -38.38 3.84
N CYS A 125 -6.81 -39.37 3.58
CA CYS A 125 -5.40 -39.15 3.26
C CYS A 125 -5.22 -38.23 2.05
N TYR A 126 -5.99 -38.46 0.98
CA TYR A 126 -6.00 -37.59 -0.20
C TYR A 126 -6.40 -36.15 0.15
N ARG A 127 -7.44 -35.98 0.98
CA ARG A 127 -7.89 -34.65 1.43
C ARG A 127 -6.86 -33.96 2.30
N ILE A 128 -6.20 -34.67 3.22
CA ILE A 128 -5.12 -34.16 4.06
C ILE A 128 -3.99 -33.63 3.18
N ASN A 129 -3.50 -34.44 2.23
CA ASN A 129 -2.44 -34.04 1.30
C ASN A 129 -2.84 -32.79 0.49
N ASN A 130 -4.10 -32.71 0.07
CA ASN A 130 -4.60 -31.52 -0.62
C ASN A 130 -4.60 -30.27 0.28
N GLU A 131 -5.03 -30.38 1.53
CA GLU A 131 -5.02 -29.26 2.48
C GLU A 131 -3.59 -28.81 2.84
N GLU A 132 -2.66 -29.75 3.01
CA GLU A 132 -1.24 -29.45 3.19
C GLU A 132 -0.67 -28.72 1.97
N SER A 133 -0.95 -29.20 0.75
CA SER A 133 -0.54 -28.52 -0.49
C SER A 133 -1.15 -27.11 -0.61
N ARG A 134 -2.40 -26.90 -0.16
CA ARG A 134 -3.02 -25.57 -0.12
C ARG A 134 -2.29 -24.63 0.84
N ILE A 135 -1.84 -25.13 2.00
CA ILE A 135 -1.05 -24.36 2.97
C ILE A 135 0.32 -24.02 2.37
N GLU A 136 1.01 -24.98 1.77
CA GLU A 136 2.32 -24.76 1.12
C GLU A 136 2.25 -23.70 0.03
N LYS A 137 1.29 -23.83 -0.91
CA LYS A 137 1.07 -22.82 -1.96
C LYS A 137 0.74 -21.44 -1.39
N SER A 138 0.05 -21.39 -0.25
CA SER A 138 -0.24 -20.12 0.42
C SER A 138 1.03 -19.50 1.02
N ASN A 139 1.89 -20.31 1.62
CA ASN A 139 3.20 -19.87 2.14
C ASN A 139 4.12 -19.37 1.02
N GLU A 140 4.18 -20.09 -0.10
CA GLU A 140 4.94 -19.65 -1.28
C GLU A 140 4.48 -18.26 -1.76
N LYS A 141 3.16 -18.03 -1.80
CA LYS A 141 2.61 -16.71 -2.14
C LYS A 141 2.98 -15.64 -1.13
N VAL A 142 2.89 -15.93 0.18
CA VAL A 142 3.31 -14.97 1.21
C VAL A 142 4.80 -14.63 1.07
N ASN A 143 5.66 -15.61 0.82
CA ASN A 143 7.09 -15.41 0.60
C ASN A 143 7.39 -14.58 -0.66
N LEU A 144 6.65 -14.83 -1.75
CA LEU A 144 6.73 -14.01 -2.96
C LEU A 144 6.41 -12.54 -2.64
N TYR A 145 5.30 -12.30 -1.94
CA TYR A 145 4.90 -10.95 -1.58
C TYR A 145 5.86 -10.28 -0.59
N ALA A 146 6.42 -11.03 0.36
CA ALA A 146 7.45 -10.53 1.27
C ALA A 146 8.70 -10.08 0.50
N THR A 147 9.12 -10.87 -0.49
CA THR A 147 10.25 -10.53 -1.38
C THR A 147 9.96 -9.26 -2.18
N ILE A 148 8.75 -9.12 -2.74
CA ILE A 148 8.33 -7.89 -3.44
C ILE A 148 8.44 -6.68 -2.52
N ILE A 149 7.88 -6.74 -1.31
CA ILE A 149 7.93 -5.63 -0.35
C ILE A 149 9.38 -5.30 0.05
N LEU A 150 10.19 -6.33 0.34
CA LEU A 150 11.60 -6.17 0.69
C LEU A 150 12.43 -5.51 -0.42
N THR A 151 12.01 -5.68 -1.68
CA THR A 151 12.67 -5.08 -2.85
C THR A 151 12.17 -3.67 -3.11
N VAL A 152 10.85 -3.45 -3.08
CA VAL A 152 10.21 -2.18 -3.45
C VAL A 152 10.39 -1.12 -2.36
N VAL A 153 10.31 -1.47 -1.08
CA VAL A 153 10.38 -0.50 0.02
C VAL A 153 11.73 0.24 0.06
N PRO A 154 12.90 -0.42 -0.01
CA PRO A 154 14.18 0.27 -0.04
C PRO A 154 14.33 1.18 -1.27
N ILE A 155 13.86 0.74 -2.43
CA ILE A 155 13.86 1.55 -3.66
C ILE A 155 13.04 2.82 -3.43
N LEU A 156 11.82 2.71 -2.92
CA LEU A 156 10.97 3.86 -2.61
C LEU A 156 11.67 4.80 -1.62
N LEU A 157 12.27 4.27 -0.54
CA LEU A 157 12.96 5.09 0.46
C LEU A 157 14.18 5.82 -0.12
N ALA A 158 14.90 5.22 -1.06
CA ALA A 158 16.05 5.84 -1.71
C ALA A 158 15.67 7.07 -2.56
N PHE A 159 14.44 7.09 -3.09
CA PHE A 159 13.92 8.21 -3.91
C PHE A 159 13.11 9.24 -3.10
N VAL A 160 12.87 9.00 -1.81
CA VAL A 160 12.12 9.93 -0.95
C VAL A 160 13.08 10.93 -0.32
N ASP A 161 13.14 12.15 -0.86
CA ASP A 161 13.65 13.31 -0.12
C ASP A 161 12.50 13.92 0.69
N LEU A 162 12.72 14.07 2.00
CA LEU A 162 11.78 14.67 2.94
C LEU A 162 11.33 16.08 2.51
N LYS A 163 12.18 16.81 1.77
CA LYS A 163 11.81 18.13 1.22
C LYS A 163 10.64 18.05 0.24
N TYR A 164 10.59 17.03 -0.63
CA TYR A 164 9.46 16.84 -1.54
C TYR A 164 8.17 16.51 -0.80
N PHE A 165 8.24 15.74 0.30
CA PHE A 165 7.06 15.45 1.12
C PHE A 165 6.42 16.72 1.69
N PHE A 166 7.24 17.66 2.19
CA PHE A 166 6.71 18.93 2.72
C PHE A 166 6.14 19.83 1.63
N ALA A 167 6.68 19.76 0.41
CA ALA A 167 6.19 20.51 -0.76
C ALA A 167 4.85 19.99 -1.32
N LEU A 168 4.45 18.75 -0.99
CA LEU A 168 3.16 18.21 -1.43
C LEU A 168 1.96 19.00 -0.86
N ASN A 169 0.91 19.10 -1.67
CA ASN A 169 -0.40 19.55 -1.23
C ASN A 169 -0.99 18.60 -0.16
N ILE A 170 -2.04 19.06 0.53
CA ILE A 170 -2.68 18.28 1.62
C ILE A 170 -3.13 16.89 1.11
N CYS A 171 -3.69 16.84 -0.11
CA CYS A 171 -4.11 15.59 -0.74
C CYS A 171 -2.94 14.61 -0.94
N GLY A 172 -1.81 15.08 -1.49
CA GLY A 172 -0.60 14.29 -1.68
C GLY A 172 -0.03 13.77 -0.37
N LYS A 173 -0.02 14.59 0.69
CA LYS A 173 0.38 14.18 2.04
C LYS A 173 -0.52 13.04 2.57
N ILE A 174 -1.84 13.15 2.40
CA ILE A 174 -2.78 12.10 2.79
C ILE A 174 -2.51 10.80 2.01
N ILE A 175 -2.29 10.89 0.70
CA ILE A 175 -2.01 9.72 -0.14
C ILE A 175 -0.72 9.02 0.33
N VAL A 176 0.36 9.77 0.59
CA VAL A 176 1.62 9.23 1.11
C VAL A 176 1.41 8.53 2.46
N CYS A 177 0.67 9.16 3.39
CA CYS A 177 0.34 8.54 4.67
C CYS A 177 -0.44 7.21 4.50
N LEU A 178 -1.38 7.16 3.55
CA LEU A 178 -2.13 5.93 3.24
C LEU A 178 -1.24 4.85 2.62
N ILE A 179 -0.28 5.22 1.75
CA ILE A 179 0.70 4.29 1.19
C ILE A 179 1.54 3.68 2.32
N ILE A 180 2.12 4.52 3.19
CA ILE A 180 2.91 4.06 4.34
C ILE A 180 2.07 3.11 5.20
N TYR A 181 0.85 3.51 5.55
CA TYR A 181 -0.07 2.68 6.32
C TYR A 181 -0.33 1.32 5.66
N SER A 182 -0.61 1.30 4.35
CA SER A 182 -0.87 0.07 3.60
C SER A 182 0.34 -0.89 3.58
N ILE A 183 1.54 -0.35 3.39
CA ILE A 183 2.80 -1.12 3.39
C ILE A 183 3.08 -1.67 4.80
N THR A 184 2.97 -0.83 5.84
CA THR A 184 3.14 -1.27 7.23
C THR A 184 2.13 -2.37 7.56
N ASN A 185 0.89 -2.24 7.12
CA ASN A 185 -0.13 -3.26 7.36
C ASN A 185 0.18 -4.59 6.65
N ALA A 186 0.68 -4.54 5.42
CA ALA A 186 1.14 -5.72 4.69
C ALA A 186 2.31 -6.43 5.40
N ILE A 187 3.27 -5.65 5.94
CA ILE A 187 4.39 -6.18 6.74
C ILE A 187 3.87 -6.87 8.02
N LEU A 188 2.92 -6.25 8.73
CA LEU A 188 2.32 -6.85 9.92
C LEU A 188 1.64 -8.20 9.60
N TYR A 189 0.94 -8.30 8.46
CA TYR A 189 0.37 -9.56 8.00
C TYR A 189 1.45 -10.63 7.80
N ILE A 190 2.56 -10.32 7.13
CA ILE A 190 3.67 -11.27 6.91
C ILE A 190 4.22 -11.77 8.25
N LEU A 191 4.53 -10.86 9.17
CA LEU A 191 5.06 -11.21 10.49
C LEU A 191 4.11 -12.11 11.28
N GLN A 192 2.80 -11.86 11.18
CA GLN A 192 1.81 -12.67 11.87
C GLN A 192 1.61 -14.03 11.21
N VAL A 193 1.71 -14.15 9.88
CA VAL A 193 1.71 -15.45 9.19
C VAL A 193 2.86 -16.33 9.67
N VAL A 194 4.06 -15.76 9.78
CA VAL A 194 5.24 -16.47 10.32
C VAL A 194 5.01 -16.90 11.78
N LYS A 195 4.22 -16.14 12.55
CA LYS A 195 3.89 -16.45 13.95
C LYS A 195 2.77 -17.49 14.13
N ILE A 196 2.04 -17.88 13.08
CA ILE A 196 0.85 -18.74 13.22
C ILE A 196 1.17 -20.01 14.01
N GLN A 197 0.33 -20.28 15.01
CA GLN A 197 0.50 -21.33 16.02
C GLN A 197 0.41 -22.75 15.43
N SER A 198 0.90 -23.70 16.23
CA SER A 198 0.89 -25.14 15.97
C SER A 198 -0.51 -25.68 15.66
N ILE A 199 -0.55 -26.77 14.91
CA ILE A 199 -1.78 -27.54 14.65
C ILE A 199 -1.92 -28.56 15.77
N ASP A 200 -3.09 -28.64 16.38
CA ASP A 200 -3.43 -29.78 17.22
C ASP A 200 -3.57 -31.00 16.31
N LYS A 201 -2.68 -31.98 16.52
CA LYS A 201 -2.71 -33.25 15.80
C LYS A 201 -3.05 -34.38 16.76
N SER A 202 -3.70 -35.40 16.21
CA SER A 202 -3.97 -36.65 16.91
C SER A 202 -2.69 -37.28 17.45
N SER A 203 -2.80 -38.01 18.58
CA SER A 203 -1.65 -38.66 19.21
C SER A 203 -1.60 -40.14 18.86
N PHE A 204 -0.42 -40.65 18.51
CA PHE A 204 -0.20 -42.09 18.36
C PHE A 204 -0.51 -42.88 19.64
N SER A 205 -0.44 -42.22 20.81
CA SER A 205 -0.75 -42.86 22.08
C SER A 205 -2.23 -43.24 22.23
N GLU A 206 -3.13 -42.51 21.58
CA GLU A 206 -4.57 -42.80 21.57
C GLU A 206 -4.86 -44.04 20.72
N LEU A 207 -4.26 -44.12 19.53
CA LEU A 207 -4.33 -45.29 18.65
C LEU A 207 -3.88 -46.57 19.37
N ARG A 208 -2.73 -46.50 20.06
CA ARG A 208 -2.14 -47.64 20.79
C ARG A 208 -3.04 -48.15 21.92
N LYS A 209 -3.85 -47.28 22.53
CA LYS A 209 -4.75 -47.64 23.65
C LYS A 209 -6.14 -48.07 23.17
N SER A 210 -6.44 -47.91 21.89
CA SER A 210 -7.76 -48.22 21.34
C SER A 210 -8.00 -49.73 21.22
N ALA A 211 -9.24 -50.16 21.46
CA ALA A 211 -9.64 -51.53 21.24
C ALA A 211 -9.77 -51.85 19.73
N ASN A 212 -10.19 -50.87 18.93
CA ASN A 212 -10.33 -51.00 17.48
C ASN A 212 -9.41 -50.01 16.76
N HIS A 213 -8.22 -50.49 16.39
CA HIS A 213 -7.18 -49.68 15.75
C HIS A 213 -7.64 -49.11 14.39
N LYS A 214 -8.49 -49.81 13.65
CA LYS A 214 -8.91 -49.39 12.30
C LYS A 214 -9.90 -48.22 12.36
N ILE A 215 -10.84 -48.28 13.30
CA ILE A 215 -11.79 -47.19 13.55
C ILE A 215 -11.06 -45.98 14.15
N GLU A 216 -10.20 -46.21 15.15
CA GLU A 216 -9.45 -45.12 15.79
C GLU A 216 -8.52 -44.42 14.80
N LEU A 217 -7.83 -45.16 13.92
CA LEU A 217 -6.98 -44.57 12.90
C LEU A 217 -7.77 -43.66 11.94
N ASN A 218 -8.95 -44.10 11.49
CA ASN A 218 -9.80 -43.27 10.62
C ASN A 218 -10.34 -42.03 11.34
N LYS A 219 -10.74 -42.19 12.61
CA LYS A 219 -11.14 -41.09 13.48
C LYS A 219 -10.03 -40.05 13.62
N GLN A 220 -8.79 -40.49 13.82
CA GLN A 220 -7.61 -39.63 13.89
C GLN A 220 -7.36 -38.88 12.58
N TYR A 221 -7.42 -39.55 11.43
CA TYR A 221 -7.32 -38.89 10.12
C TYR A 221 -8.42 -37.85 9.91
N HIS A 222 -9.66 -38.15 10.29
CA HIS A 222 -10.75 -37.20 10.18
C HIS A 222 -10.54 -35.99 11.12
N TYR A 223 -10.08 -36.21 12.36
CA TYR A 223 -9.71 -35.15 13.29
C TYR A 223 -8.63 -34.23 12.69
N ASP A 224 -7.53 -34.81 12.19
CA ASP A 224 -6.42 -34.05 11.61
C ASP A 224 -6.86 -33.27 10.35
N TRP A 225 -7.69 -33.89 9.50
CA TRP A 225 -8.25 -33.21 8.33
C TRP A 225 -9.10 -31.99 8.72
N GLN A 226 -9.90 -32.09 9.77
CA GLN A 226 -10.74 -30.97 10.25
C GLN A 226 -9.88 -29.78 10.67
N TYR A 227 -8.81 -30.00 11.42
CA TYR A 227 -7.88 -28.93 11.81
C TYR A 227 -7.11 -28.37 10.62
N LEU A 228 -6.59 -29.24 9.74
CA LEU A 228 -5.84 -28.84 8.54
C LEU A 228 -6.67 -27.99 7.58
N LYS A 229 -7.92 -28.39 7.31
CA LYS A 229 -8.83 -27.64 6.43
C LYS A 229 -9.03 -26.21 6.92
N ARG A 230 -9.29 -26.02 8.21
CA ARG A 230 -9.51 -24.69 8.81
C ARG A 230 -8.25 -23.84 8.79
N LYS A 231 -7.10 -24.46 9.05
CA LYS A 231 -5.81 -23.79 8.89
C LYS A 231 -5.58 -23.37 7.44
N ALA A 232 -5.83 -24.24 6.47
CA ALA A 232 -5.71 -23.90 5.04
C ALA A 232 -6.61 -22.72 4.67
N ASP A 233 -7.85 -22.69 5.15
CA ASP A 233 -8.78 -21.58 4.92
C ASP A 233 -8.28 -20.27 5.57
N LEU A 234 -7.65 -20.35 6.75
CA LEU A 234 -7.01 -19.20 7.40
C LEU A 234 -5.83 -18.67 6.57
N PHE A 235 -4.93 -19.54 6.09
CA PHE A 235 -3.79 -19.17 5.24
C PHE A 235 -4.24 -18.53 3.93
N VAL A 236 -5.28 -19.09 3.29
CA VAL A 236 -5.88 -18.49 2.09
C VAL A 236 -6.44 -17.09 2.40
N SER A 237 -7.08 -16.91 3.56
CA SER A 237 -7.60 -15.61 3.99
C SER A 237 -6.48 -14.60 4.24
N TYR A 238 -5.35 -15.03 4.80
CA TYR A 238 -4.14 -14.21 4.93
C TYR A 238 -3.61 -13.75 3.57
N VAL A 239 -3.44 -14.67 2.63
CA VAL A 239 -2.96 -14.37 1.27
C VAL A 239 -3.87 -13.36 0.58
N LYS A 240 -5.20 -13.56 0.63
CA LYS A 240 -6.17 -12.63 0.02
C LYS A 240 -6.09 -11.22 0.60
N ASN A 241 -6.05 -11.10 1.93
CA ASN A 241 -5.95 -9.80 2.58
C ASN A 241 -4.63 -9.11 2.25
N LEU A 242 -3.53 -9.84 2.29
CA LEU A 242 -2.21 -9.31 1.96
C LEU A 242 -2.15 -8.85 0.50
N GLN A 243 -2.71 -9.63 -0.43
CA GLN A 243 -2.86 -9.23 -1.83
C GLN A 243 -3.64 -7.91 -1.98
N ASN A 244 -4.76 -7.76 -1.25
CA ASN A 244 -5.55 -6.52 -1.29
C ASN A 244 -4.75 -5.31 -0.84
N TRP A 245 -3.93 -5.42 0.21
CA TRP A 245 -3.09 -4.31 0.70
C TRP A 245 -1.98 -3.94 -0.29
N ILE A 246 -1.39 -4.92 -0.98
CA ILE A 246 -0.40 -4.67 -2.03
C ILE A 246 -1.04 -4.00 -3.25
N VAL A 247 -2.23 -4.46 -3.67
CA VAL A 247 -2.95 -3.82 -4.77
C VAL A 247 -3.35 -2.39 -4.41
N ALA A 248 -3.82 -2.16 -3.17
CA ALA A 248 -4.16 -0.83 -2.69
C ALA A 248 -2.94 0.11 -2.68
N SER A 249 -1.76 -0.36 -2.25
CA SER A 249 -0.54 0.45 -2.24
C SER A 249 -0.07 0.81 -3.65
N LEU A 250 -0.20 -0.10 -4.61
CA LEU A 250 0.09 0.17 -6.03
C LEU A 250 -0.87 1.21 -6.62
N LEU A 251 -2.17 1.10 -6.36
CA LEU A 251 -3.17 2.06 -6.82
C LEU A 251 -2.95 3.45 -6.23
N LEU A 252 -2.67 3.53 -4.92
CA LEU A 252 -2.34 4.79 -4.26
C LEU A 252 -1.06 5.41 -4.81
N SER A 253 -0.06 4.59 -5.15
CA SER A 253 1.18 5.07 -5.78
C SER A 253 0.92 5.68 -7.16
N CYS A 254 0.07 5.05 -7.97
CA CYS A 254 -0.36 5.61 -9.26
C CYS A 254 -1.10 6.95 -9.08
N LEU A 255 -2.02 7.02 -8.11
CA LEU A 255 -2.73 8.26 -7.77
C LEU A 255 -1.77 9.37 -7.31
N LEU A 256 -0.70 9.03 -6.60
CA LEU A 256 0.32 9.99 -6.19
C LEU A 256 1.02 10.60 -7.40
N VAL A 257 1.45 9.76 -8.37
CA VAL A 257 2.11 10.22 -9.61
C VAL A 257 1.21 11.18 -10.38
N LEU A 258 -0.09 10.85 -10.53
CA LEU A 258 -1.06 11.71 -11.20
C LEU A 258 -1.28 13.05 -10.47
N ASN A 259 -1.23 13.04 -9.14
CA ASN A 259 -1.34 14.28 -8.36
C ASN A 259 -0.10 15.17 -8.54
N VAL A 260 1.10 14.59 -8.55
CA VAL A 260 2.35 15.34 -8.75
C VAL A 260 2.40 15.95 -10.15
N SER A 261 2.06 15.19 -11.19
CA SER A 261 2.05 15.73 -12.56
C SER A 261 1.08 16.92 -12.71
N ASN A 262 -0.08 16.87 -12.07
CA ASN A 262 -1.05 17.97 -12.14
C ASN A 262 -0.56 19.24 -11.42
N VAL A 263 0.30 19.12 -10.40
CA VAL A 263 0.90 20.28 -9.72
C VAL A 263 1.87 21.00 -10.65
N ASP A 264 2.70 20.28 -11.40
CA ASP A 264 3.65 20.87 -12.35
C ASP A 264 2.93 21.53 -13.55
N TYR A 265 1.82 20.95 -14.03
CA TYR A 265 1.01 21.59 -15.10
C TYR A 265 0.25 22.84 -14.61
N MET A 266 -0.08 22.94 -13.32
CA MET A 266 -0.76 24.10 -12.76
C MET A 266 0.21 25.21 -12.33
N SER A 267 1.44 24.87 -11.92
CA SER A 267 2.50 25.83 -11.60
C SER A 267 3.10 26.46 -12.85
N LEU A 268 3.12 25.75 -13.99
CA LEU A 268 3.49 26.31 -15.30
C LEU A 268 2.49 27.35 -15.84
N ASN A 269 1.26 27.41 -15.32
CA ASN A 269 0.24 28.33 -15.82
C ASN A 269 -0.04 29.51 -14.87
N ASN A 270 0.45 29.46 -13.64
CA ASN A 270 0.26 30.54 -12.66
C ASN A 270 1.61 30.88 -12.05
N ASN A 271 2.18 31.99 -12.55
CA ASN A 271 3.41 32.67 -12.14
C ASN A 271 4.65 32.42 -13.03
N GLU A 272 4.56 32.71 -14.32
CA GLU A 272 5.64 33.49 -14.94
C GLU A 272 5.49 34.96 -14.48
N VAL A 273 5.78 35.21 -13.21
CA VAL A 273 6.38 36.51 -12.87
C VAL A 273 7.83 36.31 -13.21
N ILE A 274 8.20 36.68 -14.43
CA ILE A 274 9.58 36.74 -14.91
C ILE A 274 10.34 37.57 -13.88
N SER A 275 11.05 36.92 -12.96
CA SER A 275 12.00 37.62 -12.10
C SER A 275 13.18 37.96 -12.98
N GLN A 276 13.12 39.10 -13.67
CA GLN A 276 14.27 39.69 -14.33
C GLN A 276 15.30 40.00 -13.24
N GLN A 277 16.19 39.04 -12.93
CA GLN A 277 17.31 39.29 -12.04
C GLN A 277 18.31 40.16 -12.81
N VAL A 278 18.29 41.45 -12.52
CA VAL A 278 19.31 42.38 -13.02
C VAL A 278 20.54 42.23 -12.12
N ILE A 279 21.59 41.65 -12.67
CA ILE A 279 22.89 41.50 -12.02
C ILE A 279 23.72 42.74 -12.34
N ASN A 280 23.91 43.60 -11.34
CA ASN A 280 24.88 44.70 -11.43
C ASN A 280 26.27 44.19 -11.06
N VAL A 281 27.23 44.39 -11.96
CA VAL A 281 28.63 43.98 -11.84
C VAL A 281 29.52 45.18 -12.12
N PHE A 282 30.55 45.38 -11.29
CA PHE A 282 31.61 46.34 -11.58
C PHE A 282 32.82 45.63 -12.19
N THR A 283 33.29 46.08 -13.35
CA THR A 283 34.39 45.44 -14.11
C THR A 283 35.70 45.41 -13.34
N ASP A 284 35.94 46.42 -12.51
CA ASP A 284 37.18 46.58 -11.74
C ASP A 284 37.29 45.52 -10.61
N ASP A 285 36.15 45.01 -10.15
CA ASP A 285 36.07 44.09 -9.01
C ASP A 285 36.17 42.61 -9.40
N ILE A 286 36.10 42.29 -10.69
CA ILE A 286 35.98 40.90 -11.17
C ILE A 286 37.25 40.09 -10.92
N ASN A 287 38.40 40.74 -10.97
CA ASN A 287 39.70 40.11 -10.75
C ASN A 287 39.96 39.81 -9.26
N ASN A 288 39.14 40.34 -8.34
CA ASN A 288 39.19 40.00 -6.93
C ASN A 288 38.19 38.86 -6.64
N PRO A 289 38.66 37.62 -6.33
CA PRO A 289 37.78 36.46 -6.16
C PRO A 289 36.82 36.57 -4.97
N TYR A 290 37.03 37.52 -4.06
CA TYR A 290 36.17 37.76 -2.90
C TYR A 290 35.20 38.93 -3.09
N SER A 291 35.18 39.58 -4.26
CA SER A 291 34.24 40.66 -4.54
C SER A 291 32.83 40.13 -4.82
N ILE A 292 31.83 40.94 -4.48
CA ILE A 292 30.42 40.62 -4.75
C ILE A 292 30.19 40.44 -6.27
N SER A 293 30.90 41.21 -7.10
CA SER A 293 30.85 41.13 -8.57
C SER A 293 31.38 39.78 -9.08
N ALA A 294 32.52 39.30 -8.56
CA ALA A 294 33.11 38.02 -8.95
C ALA A 294 32.27 36.81 -8.51
N ILE A 295 31.67 36.88 -7.31
CA ILE A 295 30.76 35.86 -6.79
C ILE A 295 29.52 35.74 -7.69
N LYS A 296 28.88 36.87 -8.01
CA LYS A 296 27.69 36.91 -8.89
C LYS A 296 27.96 36.37 -10.29
N ILE A 297 29.12 36.70 -10.87
CA ILE A 297 29.53 36.13 -12.17
C ILE A 297 29.74 34.61 -12.07
N SER A 298 30.33 34.12 -10.98
CA SER A 298 30.56 32.70 -10.78
C SER A 298 29.25 31.92 -10.64
N GLU A 299 28.27 32.48 -9.93
CA GLU A 299 26.91 31.94 -9.85
C GLU A 299 26.23 31.90 -11.22
N LEU A 300 26.33 32.98 -12.00
CA LEU A 300 25.81 33.03 -13.37
C LEU A 300 26.46 31.96 -14.28
N LYS A 301 27.78 31.77 -14.18
CA LYS A 301 28.51 30.72 -14.91
C LYS A 301 27.97 29.32 -14.59
N LEU A 302 27.63 29.05 -13.33
CA LEU A 302 27.03 27.77 -12.91
C LEU A 302 25.62 27.59 -13.48
N LYS A 303 24.78 28.63 -13.48
CA LYS A 303 23.43 28.58 -14.09
C LYS A 303 23.50 28.29 -15.59
N ILE A 304 24.41 28.96 -16.30
CA ILE A 304 24.64 28.72 -17.75
C ILE A 304 25.10 27.26 -17.99
N GLN A 305 26.01 26.72 -17.16
CA GLN A 305 26.45 25.33 -17.27
C GLN A 305 25.33 24.31 -17.07
N LYS A 306 24.33 24.63 -16.24
CA LYS A 306 23.16 23.78 -16.00
C LYS A 306 22.06 23.92 -17.06
N ASN A 307 22.27 24.73 -18.11
CA ASN A 307 21.26 25.08 -19.13
C ASN A 307 20.01 25.77 -18.54
N GLU A 308 20.14 26.41 -17.39
CA GLU A 308 19.04 27.16 -16.75
C GLU A 308 18.84 28.55 -17.41
N VAL A 309 19.81 29.04 -18.18
CA VAL A 309 19.76 30.33 -18.88
C VAL A 309 20.14 30.15 -20.35
N ARG A 310 19.28 30.61 -21.27
CA ARG A 310 19.52 30.48 -22.73
C ARG A 310 19.79 31.81 -23.41
N ARG A 311 19.37 32.92 -22.80
CA ARG A 311 19.57 34.26 -23.32
C ARG A 311 20.12 35.19 -22.24
N LEU A 312 21.06 36.04 -22.62
CA LEU A 312 21.55 37.12 -21.75
C LEU A 312 21.39 38.45 -22.44
N VAL A 313 21.00 39.46 -21.67
CA VAL A 313 21.06 40.85 -22.11
C VAL A 313 22.13 41.57 -21.30
N VAL A 314 23.16 42.07 -21.96
CA VAL A 314 24.27 42.79 -21.36
C VAL A 314 24.14 44.27 -21.71
N ILE A 315 24.05 45.11 -20.68
CA ILE A 315 23.96 46.57 -20.81
C ILE A 315 25.24 47.19 -20.26
N SER A 316 25.94 47.98 -21.07
CA SER A 316 27.15 48.67 -20.64
C SER A 316 27.18 50.14 -21.09
N SER A 317 28.04 50.92 -20.43
CA SER A 317 28.25 52.34 -20.69
C SER A 317 29.23 52.64 -21.83
N ASN A 318 29.78 51.62 -22.52
CA ASN A 318 30.84 51.81 -23.51
C ASN A 318 30.40 51.34 -24.91
N ASP A 319 30.48 52.23 -25.89
CA ASP A 319 29.94 52.07 -27.26
C ASP A 319 30.66 50.96 -28.07
N LYS A 320 31.78 50.47 -27.55
CA LYS A 320 32.43 49.22 -27.97
C LYS A 320 32.18 48.16 -26.90
N CYS A 321 30.98 47.60 -26.88
CA CYS A 321 30.59 46.58 -25.91
C CYS A 321 31.23 45.21 -26.26
N GLU A 322 32.54 45.14 -26.10
CA GLU A 322 33.33 43.93 -25.97
C GLU A 322 33.91 43.92 -24.55
N THR A 323 33.05 43.91 -23.54
CA THR A 323 33.51 43.69 -22.16
C THR A 323 34.16 42.30 -22.09
N ASP A 324 35.30 42.15 -21.41
CA ASP A 324 36.04 40.88 -21.30
C ASP A 324 35.14 39.71 -20.84
N ILE A 325 34.14 40.01 -20.02
CA ILE A 325 33.12 39.08 -19.51
C ILE A 325 32.28 38.49 -20.66
N ALA A 326 31.86 39.33 -21.59
CA ALA A 326 30.97 38.95 -22.68
C ALA A 326 31.71 38.09 -23.72
N LYS A 327 32.95 38.46 -24.04
CA LYS A 327 33.86 37.62 -24.84
C LYS A 327 34.09 36.26 -24.19
N GLU A 328 34.33 36.21 -22.87
CA GLU A 328 34.50 34.94 -22.15
C GLU A 328 33.25 34.06 -22.27
N PHE A 329 32.05 34.65 -22.19
CA PHE A 329 30.80 33.90 -22.32
C PHE A 329 30.56 33.38 -23.75
N GLU A 330 30.80 34.20 -24.77
CA GLU A 330 30.64 33.79 -26.18
C GLU A 330 31.65 32.71 -26.58
N GLU A 331 32.91 32.82 -26.17
CA GLU A 331 33.94 31.83 -26.48
C GLU A 331 33.67 30.47 -25.81
N ARG A 332 33.14 30.49 -24.58
CA ARG A 332 33.01 29.30 -23.73
C ARG A 332 31.65 28.62 -23.84
N TYR A 333 30.58 29.35 -24.20
CA TYR A 333 29.20 28.85 -24.18
C TYR A 333 28.49 29.09 -25.52
N LYS A 334 28.75 28.20 -26.50
CA LYS A 334 28.20 28.29 -27.87
C LYS A 334 26.67 28.23 -27.98
N ASN A 335 25.98 27.77 -26.95
CA ASN A 335 24.52 27.63 -26.94
C ASN A 335 23.80 28.84 -26.31
N LEU A 336 24.53 29.86 -25.89
CA LEU A 336 24.01 31.05 -25.23
C LEU A 336 23.80 32.17 -26.25
N THR A 337 22.60 32.77 -26.29
CA THR A 337 22.34 33.95 -27.13
C THR A 337 22.53 35.23 -26.32
N ILE A 338 23.48 36.09 -26.71
CA ILE A 338 23.74 37.34 -25.98
C ILE A 338 23.27 38.53 -26.81
N LYS A 339 22.52 39.45 -26.19
CA LYS A 339 22.13 40.75 -26.75
C LYS A 339 22.82 41.86 -26.00
N TYR A 340 23.27 42.87 -26.74
CA TYR A 340 23.97 44.03 -26.18
C TYR A 340 23.13 45.28 -26.29
N PHE A 341 23.05 46.04 -25.21
CA PHE A 341 22.50 47.39 -25.20
C PHE A 341 23.48 48.37 -24.61
N TYR A 342 23.37 49.61 -25.08
CA TYR A 342 24.17 50.73 -24.63
C TYR A 342 23.31 51.66 -23.78
N ASP A 343 23.85 52.08 -22.64
CA ASP A 343 23.20 53.03 -21.75
C ASP A 343 24.22 54.04 -21.20
N GLU A 344 24.14 55.28 -21.71
CA GLU A 344 24.99 56.41 -21.34
C GLU A 344 24.83 56.83 -19.86
N THR A 345 23.78 56.36 -19.19
CA THR A 345 23.52 56.68 -17.78
C THR A 345 24.25 55.78 -16.80
N LEU A 346 24.87 54.69 -17.28
CA LEU A 346 25.68 53.78 -16.46
C LEU A 346 27.08 54.35 -16.19
N LYS A 347 27.65 54.03 -15.02
CA LYS A 347 29.04 54.35 -14.73
C LYS A 347 29.98 53.60 -15.68
N SER A 348 31.13 54.20 -16.00
CA SER A 348 32.11 53.66 -16.95
C SER A 348 32.61 52.23 -16.65
N ASN A 349 32.46 51.78 -15.41
CA ASN A 349 32.87 50.48 -14.92
C ASN A 349 31.69 49.59 -14.47
N GLU A 350 30.44 49.99 -14.71
CA GLU A 350 29.24 49.25 -14.33
C GLU A 350 28.64 48.53 -15.54
N VAL A 351 28.40 47.23 -15.39
CA VAL A 351 27.74 46.37 -16.37
C VAL A 351 26.52 45.75 -15.73
N LYS A 352 25.37 45.82 -16.41
CA LYS A 352 24.15 45.15 -15.99
C LYS A 352 23.87 43.95 -16.87
N ILE A 353 23.68 42.79 -16.25
CA ILE A 353 23.37 41.54 -16.95
C ILE A 353 21.97 41.11 -16.56
N ILE A 354 21.12 40.85 -17.54
CA ILE A 354 19.75 40.37 -17.35
C ILE A 354 19.67 38.95 -17.89
N GLU A 355 19.18 38.04 -17.05
CA GLU A 355 18.88 36.65 -17.41
C GLU A 355 17.53 36.60 -18.15
N GLU A 356 17.52 36.03 -19.36
CA GLU A 356 16.31 35.72 -20.14
C GLU A 356 16.27 34.19 -20.38
N GLU A 357 15.13 33.54 -20.07
CA GLU A 357 14.93 32.10 -20.34
C GLU A 357 14.73 31.77 -21.82
#